data_AF-G4CF12-F1
#
_entry.id   AF-G4CF12-F1
#
_cell.length_a   1.000
_cell.length_b   1.000
_cell.length_c   1.000
_cell.angle_alpha   90.00
_cell.angle_beta   90.00
_cell.angle_gamma   90.00
#
_symmetry.space_group_name_H-M   'P 1'
#
loop_
_entity.id
_entity.type
_entity.pdbx_description
1 polymer ?
#
loop_
_entity_poly.entity_id
_entity_poly.type
_entity_poly.pdbx_seq_one_letter_code
_entity_poly.pdbx_strand_id
1 'polypeptide(L)'
;MKPEPTPPAAEKETELPPEQWQPKKHGLFGTLAFSAAILAGVAGALYAWKLPPFTSSTVSTENAYVRGQTTVISPRVNGYVSEVLVSDFAEVKQGQPLVRIDDAPYQAKVAQAKAGLAAQEASLSNVGQTRRSAQAQIQARQAALANAENQLRLAQADVQRLNRVRGSEGIAEREYDAAARNLQQAEAALAQARAQYTVAQQDSLSVNNGQSGLKAGVDNARALLELAEQELSHTVVRAPTDGKLGELGVKPGQLVSAGNQLMFLVPPQRWVVANFKEADTEHIRVGQAAVIRVDALGGRTFKGKVSHLAPATAAEFSIIRADSGNGNFVKVAQRIAVKIELDAGQPDVERLLPGMSVEAEVDTR
;
A
#
# COMPACT_ATOMS: atom_id res chain seq x y z
N MET A 1 104.36 47.45 -43.53
CA MET A 1 103.96 47.71 -44.93
C MET A 1 102.84 48.74 -44.90
N LYS A 2 103.15 49.97 -45.34
CA LYS A 2 102.39 50.85 -46.25
C LYS A 2 100.88 50.54 -46.50
N PRO A 3 100.06 51.53 -46.90
CA PRO A 3 99.84 52.89 -46.34
C PRO A 3 98.35 53.35 -46.42
N GLU A 4 98.08 54.58 -45.94
CA GLU A 4 97.14 55.62 -46.45
C GLU A 4 95.63 55.35 -46.71
N PRO A 5 94.77 56.40 -46.82
CA PRO A 5 94.88 57.80 -46.39
C PRO A 5 93.61 58.37 -45.68
N THR A 6 93.75 59.63 -45.24
CA THR A 6 92.79 60.64 -44.69
C THR A 6 91.56 60.95 -45.58
N PRO A 7 90.46 61.63 -45.12
CA PRO A 7 90.42 63.06 -44.73
C PRO A 7 89.36 63.39 -43.60
N PRO A 8 88.80 64.61 -43.43
CA PRO A 8 89.27 65.68 -42.53
C PRO A 8 88.27 66.05 -41.38
N ALA A 9 88.67 67.05 -40.58
CA ALA A 9 88.12 67.46 -39.27
C ALA A 9 86.72 68.11 -39.26
N ALA A 10 85.99 67.87 -38.15
CA ALA A 10 84.95 68.76 -37.61
C ALA A 10 84.82 68.63 -36.07
N GLU A 11 84.82 69.79 -35.42
CA GLU A 11 84.27 70.22 -34.12
C GLU A 11 84.39 69.37 -32.83
N LYS A 12 84.91 70.06 -31.80
CA LYS A 12 85.01 69.61 -30.40
C LYS A 12 83.66 69.83 -29.69
N GLU A 13 83.16 68.81 -29.01
CA GLU A 13 82.28 68.99 -27.85
C GLU A 13 82.59 68.00 -26.73
N THR A 14 82.29 68.46 -25.52
CA THR A 14 82.84 68.10 -24.21
C THR A 14 81.94 67.08 -23.52
N GLU A 15 82.48 65.95 -23.04
CA GLU A 15 81.70 64.99 -22.24
C GLU A 15 82.12 65.05 -20.75
N LEU A 16 81.18 65.46 -19.91
CA LEU A 16 81.30 65.59 -18.45
C LEU A 16 80.90 64.27 -17.74
N PRO A 17 81.47 63.99 -16.55
CA PRO A 17 81.33 62.71 -15.82
C PRO A 17 79.94 62.47 -15.18
N PRO A 18 79.59 61.20 -14.86
CA PRO A 18 78.23 60.77 -14.54
C PRO A 18 77.77 61.10 -13.11
N GLU A 19 76.52 61.56 -12.98
CA GLU A 19 75.83 61.91 -11.74
C GLU A 19 75.26 60.68 -11.03
N GLN A 20 75.64 60.45 -9.76
CA GLN A 20 75.13 59.35 -8.94
C GLN A 20 73.77 59.70 -8.31
N TRP A 21 72.75 58.91 -8.65
CA TRP A 21 71.37 59.04 -8.19
C TRP A 21 71.16 58.55 -6.75
N GLN A 22 70.58 59.39 -5.88
CA GLN A 22 70.09 58.98 -4.54
C GLN A 22 68.57 59.23 -4.43
N PRO A 23 67.75 58.19 -4.19
CA PRO A 23 66.30 58.37 -4.06
C PRO A 23 65.88 59.01 -2.73
N LYS A 24 64.96 59.99 -2.80
CA LYS A 24 64.31 60.62 -1.63
C LYS A 24 63.50 59.59 -0.83
N LYS A 25 63.74 59.52 0.49
CA LYS A 25 62.98 58.66 1.41
C LYS A 25 61.58 59.25 1.66
N HIS A 26 60.53 58.56 1.21
CA HIS A 26 59.14 58.92 1.52
C HIS A 26 58.84 58.64 3.00
N GLY A 27 58.09 59.51 3.68
CA GLY A 27 57.78 59.38 5.11
C GLY A 27 56.88 58.17 5.41
N LEU A 28 57.16 57.45 6.50
CA LEU A 28 56.47 56.23 6.94
C LEU A 28 54.93 56.32 6.90
N PHE A 29 54.38 57.51 7.15
CA PHE A 29 52.93 57.76 7.13
C PHE A 29 52.29 57.59 5.74
N GLY A 30 52.96 58.02 4.67
CA GLY A 30 52.44 57.88 3.31
C GLY A 30 52.45 56.43 2.82
N THR A 31 53.47 55.67 3.21
CA THR A 31 53.55 54.23 2.92
C THR A 31 52.55 53.43 3.76
N LEU A 32 52.29 53.83 5.01
CA LEU A 32 51.26 53.23 5.87
C LEU A 32 49.84 53.50 5.34
N ALA A 33 49.55 54.73 4.92
CA ALA A 33 48.24 55.08 4.35
C ALA A 33 47.97 54.34 3.02
N PHE A 34 48.98 54.25 2.15
CA PHE A 34 48.85 53.54 0.88
C PHE A 34 48.70 52.02 1.05
N SER A 35 49.46 51.42 1.98
CA SER A 35 49.32 49.98 2.30
C SER A 35 47.98 49.65 2.96
N ALA A 36 47.45 50.53 3.82
CA ALA A 36 46.11 50.38 4.39
C ALA A 36 45.01 50.44 3.32
N ALA A 37 45.13 51.34 2.34
CA ALA A 37 44.18 51.43 1.22
C ALA A 37 44.21 50.18 0.33
N ILE A 38 45.40 49.62 0.07
CA ILE A 38 45.55 48.35 -0.66
C ILE A 38 44.93 47.19 0.14
N LEU A 39 45.21 47.09 1.43
CA LEU A 39 44.62 46.06 2.29
C LEU A 39 43.10 46.16 2.35
N ALA A 40 42.54 47.36 2.44
CA ALA A 40 41.09 47.58 2.40
C ALA A 40 40.49 47.21 1.03
N GLY A 41 41.19 47.53 -0.07
CA GLY A 41 40.78 47.12 -1.42
C GLY A 41 40.80 45.61 -1.62
N VAL A 42 41.87 44.95 -1.14
CA VAL A 42 42.00 43.48 -1.16
C VAL A 42 40.95 42.82 -0.27
N ALA A 43 40.72 43.33 0.94
CA ALA A 43 39.67 42.83 1.82
C ALA A 43 38.27 43.03 1.21
N GLY A 44 38.02 44.16 0.56
CA GLY A 44 36.77 44.41 -0.17
C GLY A 44 36.56 43.46 -1.35
N ALA A 45 37.63 43.16 -2.11
CA ALA A 45 37.59 42.18 -3.18
C ALA A 45 37.38 40.74 -2.65
N LEU A 46 38.08 40.36 -1.58
CA LEU A 46 37.92 39.07 -0.91
C LEU A 46 36.50 38.88 -0.33
N TYR A 47 35.94 39.94 0.25
CA TYR A 47 34.56 39.96 0.76
C TYR A 47 33.53 39.84 -0.37
N ALA A 48 33.69 40.59 -1.46
CA ALA A 48 32.78 40.55 -2.61
C ALA A 48 32.80 39.19 -3.33
N TRP A 49 33.94 38.49 -3.33
CA TRP A 49 34.10 37.16 -3.92
C TRP A 49 33.94 35.99 -2.94
N LYS A 50 33.55 36.26 -1.68
CA LYS A 50 33.37 35.23 -0.63
C LYS A 50 34.58 34.31 -0.46
N LEU A 51 35.79 34.84 -0.64
CA LEU A 51 37.05 34.12 -0.50
C LEU A 51 37.50 34.10 0.98
N PRO A 52 38.33 33.13 1.41
CA PRO A 52 38.84 33.09 2.78
C PRO A 52 39.49 34.43 3.16
N PRO A 53 39.21 35.04 4.34
CA PRO A 53 38.48 34.53 5.52
C PRO A 53 36.96 34.74 5.55
N PHE A 54 36.33 35.22 4.45
CA PHE A 54 34.90 35.54 4.37
C PHE A 54 34.06 34.43 3.69
N THR A 55 34.39 33.17 3.94
CA THR A 55 33.62 32.04 3.39
C THR A 55 32.24 31.99 4.05
N SER A 56 31.17 31.97 3.25
CA SER A 56 29.84 31.68 3.76
C SER A 56 29.76 30.18 4.08
N SER A 57 29.44 29.84 5.33
CA SER A 57 29.14 28.48 5.78
C SER A 57 27.74 28.02 5.31
N THR A 58 27.27 28.55 4.20
CA THR A 58 25.96 28.21 3.65
C THR A 58 26.14 27.68 2.25
N VAL A 59 25.43 26.58 1.97
CA VAL A 59 25.43 25.91 0.67
C VAL A 59 24.04 26.08 0.08
N SER A 60 23.95 26.63 -1.13
CA SER A 60 22.68 26.81 -1.83
C SER A 60 22.56 25.94 -3.09
N THR A 61 21.32 25.62 -3.44
CA THR A 61 20.97 24.97 -4.71
C THR A 61 19.65 25.50 -5.22
N GLU A 62 19.59 25.79 -6.52
CA GLU A 62 18.37 26.12 -7.25
C GLU A 62 17.65 24.85 -7.74
N ASN A 63 18.29 23.68 -7.66
CA ASN A 63 17.70 22.41 -8.05
C ASN A 63 16.93 21.82 -6.87
N ALA A 64 15.87 22.50 -6.44
CA ALA A 64 15.00 22.03 -5.37
C ALA A 64 13.52 22.17 -5.74
N TYR A 65 12.71 21.23 -5.25
CA TYR A 65 11.28 21.21 -5.50
C TYR A 65 10.51 20.88 -4.24
N VAL A 66 9.32 21.48 -4.09
CA VAL A 66 8.33 21.02 -3.12
C VAL A 66 7.81 19.65 -3.55
N ARG A 67 7.74 18.72 -2.61
CA ARG A 67 7.18 17.38 -2.75
C ARG A 67 6.07 17.18 -1.72
N GLY A 68 5.13 16.31 -2.06
CA GLY A 68 4.05 15.88 -1.17
C GLY A 68 3.61 14.47 -1.56
N GLN A 69 2.78 13.86 -0.71
CA GLN A 69 2.27 12.50 -0.94
C GLN A 69 1.12 12.49 -1.94
N THR A 70 1.40 12.65 -3.23
CA THR A 70 0.35 12.57 -4.25
C THR A 70 -0.15 11.12 -4.40
N THR A 71 -1.43 10.89 -4.11
CA THR A 71 -2.07 9.56 -4.22
C THR A 71 -3.00 9.53 -5.42
N VAL A 72 -2.91 8.47 -6.24
CA VAL A 72 -3.86 8.24 -7.33
C VAL A 72 -5.13 7.61 -6.79
N ILE A 73 -6.28 8.21 -7.09
CA ILE A 73 -7.60 7.66 -6.77
C ILE A 73 -8.12 6.90 -7.98
N SER A 74 -8.42 5.61 -7.79
CA SER A 74 -8.95 4.70 -8.80
C SER A 74 -10.13 3.90 -8.25
N PRO A 75 -11.08 3.47 -9.10
CA PRO A 75 -12.19 2.66 -8.67
C PRO A 75 -11.71 1.22 -8.45
N ARG A 76 -12.41 0.49 -7.58
CA ARG A 76 -12.17 -0.95 -7.35
C ARG A 76 -13.11 -1.86 -8.12
N VAL A 77 -14.16 -1.28 -8.71
CA VAL A 77 -15.20 -1.98 -9.46
C VAL A 77 -15.38 -1.34 -10.83
N ASN A 78 -15.95 -2.11 -11.76
CA ASN A 78 -16.20 -1.66 -13.13
C ASN A 78 -17.62 -1.09 -13.25
N GLY A 79 -17.82 -0.08 -14.08
CA GLY A 79 -19.16 0.41 -14.37
C GLY A 79 -19.17 1.80 -14.98
N TYR A 80 -20.36 2.26 -15.35
CA TYR A 80 -20.56 3.62 -15.81
C TYR A 80 -20.60 4.57 -14.62
N VAL A 81 -19.95 5.73 -14.74
CA VAL A 81 -20.02 6.78 -13.73
C VAL A 81 -21.41 7.40 -13.79
N SER A 82 -22.19 7.27 -12.73
CA SER A 82 -23.51 7.91 -12.63
C SER A 82 -23.37 9.39 -12.31
N GLU A 83 -22.52 9.72 -11.33
CA GLU A 83 -22.33 11.09 -10.85
C GLU A 83 -20.88 11.34 -10.45
N VAL A 84 -20.45 12.58 -10.68
CA VAL A 84 -19.21 13.13 -10.13
C VAL A 84 -19.61 14.18 -9.09
N LEU A 85 -19.28 13.93 -7.83
CA LEU A 85 -19.80 14.66 -6.66
C LEU A 85 -18.91 15.83 -6.23
N VAL A 86 -17.76 16.00 -6.89
CA VAL A 86 -16.74 16.99 -6.57
C VAL A 86 -16.31 17.73 -7.84
N SER A 87 -15.83 18.95 -7.68
CA SER A 87 -15.27 19.76 -8.77
C SER A 87 -13.75 19.68 -8.81
N ASP A 88 -13.16 20.13 -9.92
CA ASP A 88 -11.72 20.25 -10.06
C ASP A 88 -11.14 21.10 -8.91
N PHE A 89 -9.98 20.67 -8.40
CA PHE A 89 -9.21 21.37 -7.36
C PHE A 89 -9.93 21.54 -6.01
N ALA A 90 -11.05 20.84 -5.80
CA ALA A 90 -11.81 20.91 -4.56
C ALA A 90 -11.01 20.35 -3.37
N GLU A 91 -11.26 20.93 -2.19
CA GLU A 91 -10.79 20.39 -0.92
C GLU A 91 -11.78 19.35 -0.40
N VAL A 92 -11.26 18.20 0.03
CA VAL A 92 -12.06 17.06 0.45
C VAL A 92 -11.59 16.52 1.79
N LYS A 93 -12.53 15.95 2.53
CA LYS A 93 -12.27 15.26 3.80
C LYS A 93 -12.21 13.75 3.61
N GLN A 94 -11.52 13.07 4.52
CA GLN A 94 -11.48 11.62 4.59
C GLN A 94 -12.91 11.04 4.60
N GLY A 95 -13.15 10.04 3.75
CA GLY A 95 -14.43 9.36 3.60
C GLY A 95 -15.45 10.12 2.74
N GLN A 96 -15.16 11.34 2.28
CA GLN A 96 -16.05 12.11 1.42
C GLN A 96 -16.25 11.38 0.07
N PRO A 97 -17.50 11.19 -0.39
CA PRO A 97 -17.79 10.67 -1.72
C PRO A 97 -17.25 11.58 -2.81
N LEU A 98 -16.57 11.00 -3.79
CA LEU A 98 -15.96 11.71 -4.93
C LEU A 98 -16.69 11.37 -6.23
N VAL A 99 -16.91 10.09 -6.48
CA VAL A 99 -17.51 9.56 -7.70
C VAL A 99 -18.48 8.44 -7.33
N ARG A 100 -19.63 8.43 -7.99
CA ARG A 100 -20.61 7.33 -7.90
C ARG A 100 -20.60 6.56 -9.21
N ILE A 101 -20.43 5.25 -9.13
CA ILE A 101 -20.60 4.31 -10.22
C ILE A 101 -22.05 3.80 -10.16
N ASP A 102 -22.64 3.48 -11.31
CA ASP A 102 -23.94 2.82 -11.39
C ASP A 102 -23.96 1.56 -10.52
N ASP A 103 -24.81 1.58 -9.50
CA ASP A 103 -24.89 0.57 -8.46
C ASP A 103 -25.97 -0.47 -8.73
N ALA A 104 -26.84 -0.27 -9.73
CA ALA A 104 -27.96 -1.16 -10.01
C ALA A 104 -27.53 -2.64 -10.24
N PRO A 105 -26.47 -2.95 -11.01
CA PRO A 105 -26.00 -4.33 -11.16
C PRO A 105 -25.50 -4.93 -9.83
N TYR A 106 -24.88 -4.12 -8.98
CA TYR A 106 -24.34 -4.54 -7.68
C TYR A 106 -25.44 -4.75 -6.65
N GLN A 107 -26.47 -3.89 -6.64
CA GLN A 107 -27.66 -4.09 -5.82
C GLN A 107 -28.38 -5.39 -6.20
N ALA A 108 -28.50 -5.69 -7.49
CA ALA A 108 -29.07 -6.95 -7.97
C ALA A 108 -28.23 -8.17 -7.51
N LYS A 109 -26.90 -8.06 -7.54
CA LYS A 109 -25.99 -9.10 -7.04
C LYS A 109 -26.15 -9.34 -5.53
N VAL A 110 -26.28 -8.28 -4.74
CA VAL A 110 -26.58 -8.38 -3.29
C VAL A 110 -27.93 -9.06 -3.07
N ALA A 111 -28.96 -8.68 -3.82
CA ALA A 111 -30.29 -9.29 -3.73
C ALA A 111 -30.24 -10.80 -4.06
N GLN A 112 -29.51 -11.19 -5.11
CA GLN A 112 -29.30 -12.58 -5.48
C GLN A 112 -28.58 -13.36 -4.38
N ALA A 113 -27.48 -12.82 -3.83
CA ALA A 113 -26.72 -13.46 -2.77
C ALA A 113 -27.53 -13.62 -1.48
N LYS A 114 -28.33 -12.60 -1.13
CA LYS A 114 -29.25 -12.63 0.02
C LYS A 114 -30.33 -13.70 -0.14
N ALA A 115 -30.90 -13.85 -1.33
CA ALA A 115 -31.84 -14.92 -1.63
C ALA A 115 -31.17 -16.31 -1.54
N GLY A 116 -29.93 -16.43 -2.00
CA GLY A 116 -29.12 -17.64 -1.86
C GLY A 116 -28.87 -18.02 -0.41
N LEU A 117 -28.52 -17.06 0.46
CA LEU A 117 -28.37 -17.26 1.89
C LEU A 117 -29.68 -17.74 2.54
N ALA A 118 -30.79 -17.05 2.25
CA ALA A 118 -32.10 -17.43 2.78
C ALA A 118 -32.50 -18.87 2.39
N ALA A 119 -32.18 -19.31 1.17
CA ALA A 119 -32.43 -20.69 0.73
C ALA A 119 -31.59 -21.74 1.50
N GLN A 120 -30.34 -21.42 1.83
CA GLN A 120 -29.48 -22.30 2.63
C GLN A 120 -29.93 -22.34 4.09
N GLU A 121 -30.32 -21.19 4.66
CA GLU A 121 -30.87 -21.11 6.00
C GLU A 121 -32.18 -21.91 6.13
N ALA A 122 -33.06 -21.81 5.12
CA ALA A 122 -34.27 -22.62 5.04
C ALA A 122 -33.94 -24.12 5.01
N SER A 123 -32.97 -24.54 4.20
CA SER A 123 -32.50 -25.93 4.14
C SER A 123 -31.96 -26.43 5.48
N LEU A 124 -31.17 -25.61 6.18
CA LEU A 124 -30.66 -25.94 7.51
C LEU A 124 -31.78 -26.04 8.55
N SER A 125 -32.78 -25.15 8.50
CA SER A 125 -33.93 -25.18 9.41
C SER A 125 -34.79 -26.44 9.25
N ASN A 126 -34.91 -26.95 8.02
CA ASN A 126 -35.66 -28.16 7.70
C ASN A 126 -35.03 -29.43 8.30
N VAL A 127 -33.73 -29.43 8.62
CA VAL A 127 -33.03 -30.56 9.25
C VAL A 127 -33.67 -30.95 10.58
N GLY A 128 -34.17 -29.98 11.35
CA GLY A 128 -34.87 -30.25 12.61
C GLY A 128 -36.11 -31.11 12.39
N GLN A 129 -36.87 -30.86 11.33
CA GLN A 129 -38.04 -31.66 10.98
C GLN A 129 -37.64 -33.07 10.52
N THR A 130 -36.62 -33.18 9.66
CA THR A 130 -36.10 -34.47 9.21
C THR A 130 -35.60 -35.32 10.37
N ARG A 131 -34.91 -34.70 11.35
CA ARG A 131 -34.45 -35.38 12.57
C ARG A 131 -35.61 -35.90 13.41
N ARG A 132 -36.65 -35.08 13.63
CA ARG A 132 -37.86 -35.52 14.35
C ARG A 132 -38.55 -36.71 13.66
N SER A 133 -38.63 -36.68 12.32
CA SER A 133 -39.18 -37.79 11.53
C SER A 133 -38.34 -39.06 11.69
N ALA A 134 -37.01 -38.97 11.55
CA ALA A 134 -36.11 -40.10 11.74
C ALA A 134 -36.21 -40.70 13.16
N GLN A 135 -36.33 -39.84 14.19
CA GLN A 135 -36.48 -40.29 15.57
C GLN A 135 -37.82 -41.00 15.82
N ALA A 136 -38.92 -40.50 15.26
CA ALA A 136 -40.22 -41.18 15.31
C ALA A 136 -40.15 -42.55 14.60
N GLN A 137 -39.42 -42.65 13.49
CA GLN A 137 -39.23 -43.90 12.76
C GLN A 137 -38.40 -44.91 13.56
N ILE A 138 -37.35 -44.48 14.29
CA ILE A 138 -36.62 -45.33 15.23
C ILE A 138 -37.55 -45.88 16.31
N GLN A 139 -38.40 -45.04 16.92
CA GLN A 139 -39.36 -45.48 17.95
C GLN A 139 -40.35 -46.52 17.39
N ALA A 140 -40.86 -46.31 16.17
CA ALA A 140 -41.73 -47.27 15.51
C ALA A 140 -41.02 -48.62 15.24
N ARG A 141 -39.77 -48.60 14.76
CA ARG A 141 -38.98 -49.83 14.52
C ARG A 141 -38.58 -50.52 15.83
N GLN A 142 -38.33 -49.76 16.89
CA GLN A 142 -38.06 -50.30 18.22
C GLN A 142 -39.28 -51.03 18.78
N ALA A 143 -40.48 -50.47 18.62
CA ALA A 143 -41.73 -51.15 19.01
C ALA A 143 -41.96 -52.43 18.19
N ALA A 144 -41.68 -52.40 16.88
CA ALA A 144 -41.76 -53.59 16.02
C ALA A 144 -40.75 -54.69 16.43
N LEU A 145 -39.52 -54.30 16.81
CA LEU A 145 -38.52 -55.21 17.35
C LEU A 145 -38.99 -55.88 18.64
N ALA A 146 -39.51 -55.10 19.60
CA ALA A 146 -40.05 -55.62 20.86
C ALA A 146 -41.20 -56.61 20.62
N ASN A 147 -42.07 -56.34 19.64
CA ASN A 147 -43.14 -57.26 19.26
C ASN A 147 -42.59 -58.58 18.68
N ALA A 148 -41.58 -58.52 17.81
CA ALA A 148 -40.95 -59.72 17.25
C ALA A 148 -40.23 -60.54 18.34
N GLU A 149 -39.59 -59.88 19.31
CA GLU A 149 -38.97 -60.55 20.48
C GLU A 149 -40.03 -61.26 21.35
N ASN A 150 -41.18 -60.62 21.57
CA ASN A 150 -42.30 -61.23 22.30
C ASN A 150 -42.84 -62.47 21.56
N GLN A 151 -43.00 -62.39 20.24
CA GLN A 151 -43.44 -63.52 19.40
C GLN A 151 -42.44 -64.68 19.41
N LEU A 152 -41.14 -64.38 19.33
CA LEU A 152 -40.10 -65.40 19.46
C LEU A 152 -40.16 -66.09 20.83
N ARG A 153 -40.30 -65.33 21.91
CA ARG A 153 -40.40 -65.89 23.27
C ARG A 153 -41.59 -66.82 23.42
N LEU A 154 -42.73 -66.45 22.83
CA LEU A 154 -43.93 -67.30 22.80
C LEU A 154 -43.66 -68.60 22.03
N ALA A 155 -43.12 -68.51 20.81
CA ALA A 155 -42.82 -69.68 19.99
C ALA A 155 -41.80 -70.63 20.66
N GLN A 156 -40.79 -70.09 21.33
CA GLN A 156 -39.83 -70.86 22.12
C GLN A 156 -40.51 -71.58 23.29
N ALA A 157 -41.39 -70.90 24.02
CA ALA A 157 -42.14 -71.49 25.13
C ALA A 157 -43.08 -72.61 24.66
N ASP A 158 -43.72 -72.46 23.49
CA ASP A 158 -44.59 -73.48 22.90
C ASP A 158 -43.80 -74.75 22.51
N VAL A 159 -42.65 -74.60 21.84
CA VAL A 159 -41.76 -75.72 21.52
C VAL A 159 -41.26 -76.42 22.79
N GLN A 160 -40.86 -75.67 23.82
CA GLN A 160 -40.45 -76.24 25.12
C GLN A 160 -41.59 -76.97 25.84
N ARG A 161 -42.81 -76.43 25.78
CA ARG A 161 -44.00 -77.09 26.34
C ARG A 161 -44.26 -78.41 25.63
N LEU A 162 -44.26 -78.42 24.30
CA LEU A 162 -44.50 -79.64 23.51
C LEU A 162 -43.39 -80.68 23.71
N ASN A 163 -42.13 -80.27 23.82
CA ASN A 163 -41.01 -81.18 24.13
C ASN A 163 -41.18 -81.91 25.47
N ARG A 164 -41.77 -81.27 26.50
CA ARG A 164 -42.01 -81.90 27.81
C ARG A 164 -43.09 -82.99 27.78
N VAL A 165 -44.00 -82.91 26.80
CA VAL A 165 -45.15 -83.84 26.63
C VAL A 165 -44.86 -84.85 25.51
N ARG A 166 -43.69 -84.76 24.87
CA ARG A 166 -43.28 -85.60 23.74
C ARG A 166 -42.94 -87.01 24.25
N GLY A 167 -43.94 -87.89 24.20
CA GLY A 167 -43.84 -89.29 24.66
C GLY A 167 -45.14 -89.89 25.19
N SER A 168 -46.19 -89.09 25.44
CA SER A 168 -47.41 -89.58 26.12
C SER A 168 -48.53 -90.14 25.21
N GLU A 169 -48.55 -89.90 23.89
CA GLU A 169 -49.45 -90.56 22.91
C GLU A 169 -49.14 -89.98 21.51
N GLY A 170 -49.27 -90.77 20.44
CA GLY A 170 -48.73 -90.51 19.08
C GLY A 170 -49.28 -89.32 18.28
N ILE A 171 -49.95 -88.34 18.92
CA ILE A 171 -50.48 -87.12 18.31
C ILE A 171 -49.44 -85.97 18.30
N ALA A 172 -48.38 -86.08 19.11
CA ALA A 172 -47.41 -85.01 19.38
C ALA A 172 -46.50 -84.59 18.20
N GLU A 173 -46.22 -85.47 17.22
CA GLU A 173 -45.17 -85.19 16.22
C GLU A 173 -45.57 -84.12 15.19
N ARG A 174 -46.82 -84.15 14.70
CA ARG A 174 -47.32 -83.11 13.75
C ARG A 174 -47.43 -81.73 14.40
N GLU A 175 -47.86 -81.68 15.66
CA GLU A 175 -47.95 -80.43 16.42
C GLU A 175 -46.57 -79.87 16.74
N TYR A 176 -45.61 -80.75 17.06
CA TYR A 176 -44.21 -80.38 17.25
C TYR A 176 -43.61 -79.78 15.97
N ASP A 177 -43.78 -80.44 14.83
CA ASP A 177 -43.30 -79.93 13.54
C ASP A 177 -43.90 -78.56 13.19
N ALA A 178 -45.19 -78.35 13.50
CA ALA A 178 -45.84 -77.06 13.32
C ALA A 178 -45.24 -75.98 14.23
N ALA A 179 -45.01 -76.29 15.51
CA ALA A 179 -44.38 -75.37 16.45
C ALA A 179 -42.92 -75.06 16.09
N ALA A 180 -42.16 -76.05 15.61
CA ALA A 180 -40.80 -75.85 15.13
C ALA A 180 -40.75 -74.91 13.91
N ARG A 181 -41.67 -75.06 12.95
CA ARG A 181 -41.80 -74.13 11.81
C ARG A 181 -42.19 -72.72 12.26
N ASN A 182 -43.08 -72.59 13.24
CA ASN A 182 -43.47 -71.29 13.81
C ASN A 182 -42.29 -70.62 14.53
N LEU A 183 -41.47 -71.38 15.25
CA LEU A 183 -40.23 -70.88 15.87
C LEU A 183 -39.28 -70.34 14.80
N GLN A 184 -39.01 -71.12 13.74
CA GLN A 184 -38.16 -70.67 12.64
C GLN A 184 -38.70 -69.39 11.96
N GLN A 185 -40.02 -69.27 11.80
CA GLN A 185 -40.65 -68.06 11.28
C GLN A 185 -40.47 -66.86 12.21
N ALA A 186 -40.62 -67.06 13.53
CA ALA A 186 -40.43 -66.01 14.52
C ALA A 186 -38.96 -65.56 14.61
N GLU A 187 -38.00 -66.48 14.48
CA GLU A 187 -36.57 -66.15 14.39
C GLU A 187 -36.26 -65.31 13.14
N ALA A 188 -36.81 -65.68 11.99
CA ALA A 188 -36.67 -64.90 10.76
C ALA A 188 -37.30 -63.50 10.88
N ALA A 189 -38.49 -63.40 11.50
CA ALA A 189 -39.16 -62.13 11.76
C ALA A 189 -38.35 -61.23 12.71
N LEU A 190 -37.74 -61.79 13.76
CA LEU A 190 -36.85 -61.06 14.66
C LEU A 190 -35.61 -60.55 13.92
N ALA A 191 -34.96 -61.39 13.12
CA ALA A 191 -33.80 -61.00 12.33
C ALA A 191 -34.14 -59.83 11.38
N GLN A 192 -35.30 -59.89 10.72
CA GLN A 192 -35.80 -58.81 9.87
C GLN A 192 -36.07 -57.52 10.66
N ALA A 193 -36.76 -57.61 11.81
CA ALA A 193 -37.05 -56.44 12.64
C ALA A 193 -35.77 -55.78 13.17
N ARG A 194 -34.79 -56.59 13.59
CA ARG A 194 -33.48 -56.11 14.05
C ARG A 194 -32.72 -55.42 12.92
N ALA A 195 -32.73 -55.96 11.71
CA ALA A 195 -32.12 -55.32 10.55
C ALA A 195 -32.77 -53.96 10.25
N GLN A 196 -34.10 -53.86 10.26
CA GLN A 196 -34.82 -52.60 10.04
C GLN A 196 -34.55 -51.55 11.13
N TYR A 197 -34.42 -51.97 12.39
CA TYR A 197 -34.05 -51.08 13.50
C TYR A 197 -32.62 -50.54 13.33
N THR A 198 -31.67 -51.38 12.92
CA THR A 198 -30.30 -50.95 12.62
C THR A 198 -30.27 -49.94 11.46
N VAL A 199 -31.01 -50.19 10.37
CA VAL A 199 -31.12 -49.24 9.25
C VAL A 199 -31.66 -47.90 9.72
N ALA A 200 -32.75 -47.89 10.51
CA ALA A 200 -33.32 -46.65 11.04
C ALA A 200 -32.34 -45.86 11.93
N GLN A 201 -31.48 -46.55 12.70
CA GLN A 201 -30.42 -45.90 13.46
C GLN A 201 -29.35 -45.28 12.55
N GLN A 202 -28.92 -46.00 11.51
CA GLN A 202 -27.95 -45.48 10.54
C GLN A 202 -28.49 -44.26 9.78
N ASP A 203 -29.77 -44.27 9.38
CA ASP A 203 -30.42 -43.13 8.74
C ASP A 203 -30.39 -41.89 9.64
N SER A 204 -30.65 -42.05 10.95
CA SER A 204 -30.58 -40.93 11.90
C SER A 204 -29.17 -40.37 12.07
N LEU A 205 -28.15 -41.24 12.12
CA LEU A 205 -26.74 -40.81 12.15
C LEU A 205 -26.37 -40.04 10.88
N SER A 206 -26.82 -40.50 9.72
CA SER A 206 -26.62 -39.81 8.44
C SER A 206 -27.22 -38.40 8.43
N VAL A 207 -28.45 -38.24 8.94
CA VAL A 207 -29.10 -36.92 9.07
C VAL A 207 -28.30 -35.97 9.98
N ASN A 208 -27.73 -36.48 11.09
CA ASN A 208 -26.90 -35.67 11.97
C ASN A 208 -25.58 -35.26 11.31
N ASN A 209 -24.94 -36.18 10.60
CA ASN A 209 -23.70 -35.92 9.88
C ASN A 209 -23.89 -34.92 8.73
N GLY A 210 -25.06 -34.92 8.06
CA GLY A 210 -25.40 -33.98 7.00
C GLY A 210 -25.57 -32.53 7.45
N GLN A 211 -25.82 -32.29 8.75
CA GLN A 211 -26.01 -30.93 9.27
C GLN A 211 -24.75 -30.05 9.13
N SER A 212 -23.56 -30.64 9.30
CA SER A 212 -22.30 -29.88 9.16
C SER A 212 -22.12 -29.36 7.74
N GLY A 213 -22.46 -30.16 6.72
CA GLY A 213 -22.45 -29.75 5.32
C GLY A 213 -23.44 -28.62 5.02
N LEU A 214 -24.64 -28.67 5.59
CA LEU A 214 -25.63 -27.59 5.46
C LEU A 214 -25.18 -26.29 6.15
N LYS A 215 -24.56 -26.40 7.33
CA LYS A 215 -23.97 -25.25 8.00
C LYS A 215 -22.85 -24.61 7.17
N ALA A 216 -21.96 -25.44 6.59
CA ALA A 216 -20.94 -24.97 5.67
C ALA A 216 -21.55 -24.29 4.43
N GLY A 217 -22.68 -24.79 3.93
CA GLY A 217 -23.46 -24.16 2.86
C GLY A 217 -23.97 -22.76 3.22
N VAL A 218 -24.50 -22.59 4.44
CA VAL A 218 -24.92 -21.28 4.98
C VAL A 218 -23.72 -20.33 5.10
N ASP A 219 -22.59 -20.79 5.66
CA ASP A 219 -21.41 -19.96 5.85
C ASP A 219 -20.81 -19.51 4.49
N ASN A 220 -20.81 -20.40 3.49
CA ASN A 220 -20.41 -20.05 2.11
C ASN A 220 -21.35 -19.01 1.49
N ALA A 221 -22.68 -19.19 1.64
CA ALA A 221 -23.65 -18.23 1.12
C ALA A 221 -23.55 -16.85 1.81
N ARG A 222 -23.22 -16.83 3.11
CA ARG A 222 -22.94 -15.61 3.86
C ARG A 222 -21.69 -14.89 3.32
N ALA A 223 -20.61 -15.63 3.06
CA ALA A 223 -19.40 -15.05 2.48
C ALA A 223 -19.65 -14.46 1.09
N LEU A 224 -20.49 -15.10 0.27
CA LEU A 224 -20.90 -14.56 -1.03
C LEU A 224 -21.75 -13.28 -0.91
N LEU A 225 -22.61 -13.19 0.10
CA LEU A 225 -23.35 -11.96 0.39
C LEU A 225 -22.40 -10.84 0.81
N GLU A 226 -21.47 -11.10 1.72
CA GLU A 226 -20.47 -10.12 2.17
C GLU A 226 -19.62 -9.60 1.00
N LEU A 227 -19.18 -10.50 0.10
CA LEU A 227 -18.46 -10.11 -1.11
C LEU A 227 -19.29 -9.18 -2.01
N ALA A 228 -20.57 -9.50 -2.22
CA ALA A 228 -21.46 -8.66 -3.02
C ALA A 228 -21.72 -7.30 -2.37
N GLU A 229 -21.85 -7.24 -1.04
CA GLU A 229 -22.01 -6.00 -0.29
C GLU A 229 -20.74 -5.13 -0.34
N GLN A 230 -19.55 -5.75 -0.28
CA GLN A 230 -18.28 -5.05 -0.46
C GLN A 230 -18.16 -4.45 -1.86
N GLU A 231 -18.47 -5.21 -2.90
CA GLU A 231 -18.50 -4.68 -4.28
C GLU A 231 -19.51 -3.52 -4.43
N LEU A 232 -20.71 -3.63 -3.84
CA LEU A 232 -21.67 -2.54 -3.81
C LEU A 232 -21.12 -1.32 -3.09
N SER A 233 -20.43 -1.48 -1.96
CA SER A 233 -19.81 -0.37 -1.23
C SER A 233 -18.72 0.34 -2.05
N HIS A 234 -18.02 -0.41 -2.90
CA HIS A 234 -16.96 0.11 -3.78
C HIS A 234 -17.49 0.88 -5.00
N THR A 235 -18.81 0.88 -5.26
CA THR A 235 -19.43 1.74 -6.29
C THR A 235 -19.29 3.23 -5.94
N VAL A 236 -19.13 3.56 -4.65
CA VAL A 236 -18.88 4.93 -4.20
C VAL A 236 -17.39 5.09 -3.91
N VAL A 237 -16.69 5.80 -4.80
CA VAL A 237 -15.28 6.12 -4.62
C VAL A 237 -15.16 7.25 -3.61
N ARG A 238 -14.41 7.05 -2.53
CA ARG A 238 -14.24 7.98 -1.41
C ARG A 238 -12.80 8.42 -1.25
N ALA A 239 -12.59 9.60 -0.68
CA ALA A 239 -11.25 10.09 -0.33
C ALA A 239 -10.63 9.26 0.82
N PRO A 240 -9.41 8.72 0.68
CA PRO A 240 -8.75 7.95 1.74
C PRO A 240 -8.24 8.81 2.89
N THR A 241 -7.90 10.07 2.64
CA THR A 241 -7.44 11.07 3.62
C THR A 241 -7.95 12.46 3.26
N ASP A 242 -7.79 13.43 4.15
CA ASP A 242 -8.01 14.83 3.84
C ASP A 242 -6.99 15.34 2.81
N GLY A 243 -7.40 16.29 1.95
CA GLY A 243 -6.50 16.89 0.97
C GLY A 243 -7.21 17.68 -0.12
N LYS A 244 -6.44 18.09 -1.13
CA LYS A 244 -6.95 18.76 -2.32
C LYS A 244 -6.89 17.83 -3.52
N LEU A 245 -7.94 17.84 -4.33
CA LEU A 245 -8.00 17.07 -5.57
C LEU A 245 -7.18 17.76 -6.67
N GLY A 246 -6.70 16.97 -7.62
CA GLY A 246 -6.21 17.48 -8.91
C GLY A 246 -7.36 17.72 -9.88
N GLU A 247 -7.02 17.78 -11.17
CA GLU A 247 -8.00 17.73 -12.25
C GLU A 247 -8.69 16.36 -12.29
N LEU A 248 -9.99 16.37 -12.56
CA LEU A 248 -10.79 15.17 -12.70
C LEU A 248 -10.65 14.58 -14.11
N GLY A 249 -10.09 13.39 -14.20
CA GLY A 249 -9.99 12.58 -15.42
C GLY A 249 -11.25 11.77 -15.73
N VAL A 250 -12.38 12.06 -15.09
CA VAL A 250 -13.62 11.29 -15.21
C VAL A 250 -14.84 12.19 -15.41
N LYS A 251 -15.77 11.77 -16.28
CA LYS A 251 -17.03 12.47 -16.56
C LYS A 251 -18.24 11.57 -16.30
N PRO A 252 -19.41 12.13 -15.94
CA PRO A 252 -20.65 11.37 -15.90
C PRO A 252 -20.92 10.66 -17.23
N GLY A 253 -21.38 9.41 -17.18
CA GLY A 253 -21.60 8.55 -18.35
C GLY A 253 -20.36 7.83 -18.89
N GLN A 254 -19.16 8.11 -18.36
CA GLN A 254 -17.93 7.42 -18.77
C GLN A 254 -17.88 6.01 -18.17
N LEU A 255 -17.49 5.02 -18.97
CA LEU A 255 -17.17 3.68 -18.49
C LEU A 255 -15.79 3.69 -17.81
N VAL A 256 -15.74 3.24 -16.56
CA VAL A 256 -14.49 3.07 -15.81
C VAL A 256 -14.29 1.61 -15.41
N SER A 257 -13.03 1.19 -15.40
CA SER A 257 -12.60 -0.13 -14.96
C SER A 257 -11.74 -0.02 -13.70
N ALA A 258 -11.70 -1.10 -12.91
CA ALA A 258 -10.89 -1.20 -11.72
C ALA A 258 -9.42 -0.86 -12.02
N GLY A 259 -8.85 0.04 -11.23
CA GLY A 259 -7.48 0.53 -11.42
C GLY A 259 -7.35 1.72 -12.40
N ASN A 260 -8.39 2.10 -13.14
CA ASN A 260 -8.34 3.32 -13.95
C ASN A 260 -8.08 4.54 -13.06
N GLN A 261 -7.10 5.34 -13.43
CA GLN A 261 -6.79 6.59 -12.73
C GLN A 261 -7.90 7.62 -12.98
N LEU A 262 -8.61 8.03 -11.92
CA LEU A 262 -9.68 9.03 -12.01
C LEU A 262 -9.17 10.43 -11.70
N MET A 263 -8.38 10.57 -10.64
CA MET A 263 -7.88 11.86 -10.16
C MET A 263 -6.71 11.65 -9.19
N PHE A 264 -6.00 12.72 -8.90
CA PHE A 264 -4.99 12.75 -7.83
C PHE A 264 -5.57 13.39 -6.57
N LEU A 265 -5.20 12.86 -5.41
CA LEU A 265 -5.43 13.48 -4.09
C LEU A 265 -4.07 13.91 -3.53
N VAL A 266 -3.97 15.17 -3.12
CA VAL A 266 -2.78 15.77 -2.52
C VAL A 266 -3.07 16.11 -1.06
N PRO A 267 -2.54 15.35 -0.09
CA PRO A 267 -2.63 15.65 1.32
C PRO A 267 -1.88 16.94 1.69
N PRO A 268 -2.17 17.55 2.85
CA PRO A 268 -1.53 18.80 3.28
C PRO A 268 -0.04 18.66 3.64
N GLN A 269 0.44 17.43 3.87
CA GLN A 269 1.84 17.18 4.23
C GLN A 269 2.78 17.37 3.04
N ARG A 270 3.82 18.16 3.24
CA ARG A 270 4.79 18.57 2.22
C ARG A 270 6.19 18.75 2.79
N TRP A 271 7.18 18.53 1.94
CA TRP A 271 8.60 18.71 2.26
C TRP A 271 9.33 19.20 1.01
N VAL A 272 10.55 19.68 1.15
CA VAL A 272 11.40 20.06 0.02
C VAL A 272 12.42 18.97 -0.23
N VAL A 273 12.65 18.67 -1.51
CA VAL A 273 13.77 17.84 -1.94
C VAL A 273 14.71 18.74 -2.72
N ALA A 274 15.89 18.99 -2.14
CA ALA A 274 16.92 19.86 -2.68
C ALA A 274 18.12 19.02 -3.15
N ASN A 275 18.45 19.12 -4.44
CA ASN A 275 19.54 18.37 -5.04
C ASN A 275 20.81 19.22 -5.03
N PHE A 276 21.69 18.94 -4.06
CA PHE A 276 23.00 19.59 -3.96
C PHE A 276 24.02 18.88 -4.83
N LYS A 277 25.02 19.58 -5.35
CA LYS A 277 26.15 18.93 -6.03
C LYS A 277 26.87 18.07 -5.00
N GLU A 278 27.33 16.89 -5.40
CA GLU A 278 28.06 15.97 -4.52
C GLU A 278 29.20 16.66 -3.77
N ALA A 279 29.98 17.49 -4.48
CA ALA A 279 31.08 18.27 -3.90
C ALA A 279 30.63 19.24 -2.79
N ASP A 280 29.39 19.72 -2.82
CA ASP A 280 28.87 20.70 -1.88
C ASP A 280 28.22 20.04 -0.65
N THR A 281 28.17 18.70 -0.59
CA THR A 281 27.51 17.96 0.51
C THR A 281 28.44 17.56 1.65
N GLU A 282 29.74 17.84 1.54
CA GLU A 282 30.78 17.44 2.51
C GLU A 282 30.41 17.77 3.97
N HIS A 283 29.85 18.97 4.18
CA HIS A 283 29.50 19.51 5.50
C HIS A 283 27.99 19.48 5.81
N ILE A 284 27.17 18.94 4.89
CA ILE A 284 25.72 18.82 5.11
C ILE A 284 25.46 17.64 6.06
N ARG A 285 24.72 17.89 7.14
CA ARG A 285 24.36 16.91 8.16
C ARG A 285 22.87 17.01 8.50
N VAL A 286 22.30 15.89 8.94
CA VAL A 286 20.92 15.85 9.45
C VAL A 286 20.79 16.75 10.69
N GLY A 287 19.73 17.55 10.74
CA GLY A 287 19.42 18.49 11.81
C GLY A 287 19.80 19.95 11.53
N GLN A 288 20.63 20.21 10.51
CA GLN A 288 21.03 21.57 10.13
C GLN A 288 19.84 22.42 9.66
N ALA A 289 19.92 23.72 9.93
CA ALA A 289 18.89 24.68 9.53
C ALA A 289 18.97 24.92 8.02
N ALA A 290 17.79 25.03 7.40
CA ALA A 290 17.66 25.33 5.99
C ALA A 290 16.66 26.49 5.76
N VAL A 291 16.96 27.32 4.78
CA VAL A 291 16.10 28.39 4.29
C VAL A 291 15.69 28.05 2.87
N ILE A 292 14.39 28.09 2.61
CA ILE A 292 13.80 27.75 1.33
C ILE A 292 13.14 28.99 0.79
N ARG A 293 13.56 29.44 -0.39
CA ARG A 293 12.98 30.57 -1.10
C ARG A 293 12.11 30.06 -2.23
N VAL A 294 10.86 30.53 -2.30
CA VAL A 294 9.86 30.03 -3.26
C VAL A 294 9.55 31.10 -4.29
N ASP A 295 9.88 30.83 -5.56
CA ASP A 295 9.68 31.76 -6.67
C ASP A 295 8.21 32.09 -6.89
N ALA A 296 7.36 31.06 -6.85
CA ALA A 296 5.91 31.17 -7.05
C ALA A 296 5.20 32.06 -6.00
N LEU A 297 5.85 32.34 -4.87
CA LEU A 297 5.31 33.17 -3.80
C LEU A 297 6.02 34.54 -3.70
N GLY A 298 6.66 34.99 -4.79
CA GLY A 298 7.35 36.28 -4.84
C GLY A 298 8.67 36.28 -4.07
N GLY A 299 9.33 35.13 -3.96
CA GLY A 299 10.60 34.98 -3.24
C GLY A 299 10.44 34.95 -1.71
N ARG A 300 9.26 34.59 -1.19
CA ARG A 300 9.07 34.35 0.24
C ARG A 300 9.97 33.22 0.73
N THR A 301 10.45 33.37 1.97
CA THR A 301 11.34 32.43 2.62
C THR A 301 10.62 31.62 3.69
N PHE A 302 10.91 30.32 3.70
CA PHE A 302 10.42 29.36 4.67
C PHE A 302 11.62 28.72 5.37
N LYS A 303 11.50 28.52 6.67
CA LYS A 303 12.47 27.81 7.48
C LYS A 303 12.15 26.33 7.52
N GLY A 304 13.20 25.52 7.55
CA GLY A 304 13.10 24.09 7.70
C GLY A 304 14.40 23.50 8.22
N LYS A 305 14.45 22.18 8.28
CA LYS A 305 15.63 21.43 8.74
C LYS A 305 15.93 20.27 7.82
N VAL A 306 17.22 19.98 7.65
CA VAL A 306 17.67 18.79 6.95
C VAL A 306 17.23 17.57 7.75
N SER A 307 16.35 16.76 7.15
CA SER A 307 15.86 15.53 7.76
C SER A 307 16.69 14.32 7.34
N HIS A 308 16.98 14.19 6.04
CA HIS A 308 17.65 13.03 5.46
C HIS A 308 18.47 13.43 4.25
N LEU A 309 19.55 12.70 4.00
CA LEU A 309 20.31 12.74 2.76
C LEU A 309 20.05 11.43 2.01
N ALA A 310 19.95 11.49 0.68
CA ALA A 310 19.78 10.30 -0.14
C ALA A 310 21.03 9.40 -0.04
N PRO A 311 20.85 8.07 0.07
CA PRO A 311 21.97 7.14 0.21
C PRO A 311 22.79 6.95 -1.08
N ALA A 312 22.28 7.41 -2.22
CA ALA A 312 22.97 7.36 -3.51
C ALA A 312 22.53 8.54 -4.41
N THR A 313 23.32 8.81 -5.45
CA THR A 313 23.00 9.82 -6.47
C THR A 313 21.90 9.32 -7.40
N ALA A 314 21.17 10.22 -8.05
CA ALA A 314 20.09 9.85 -8.96
C ALA A 314 20.55 8.98 -10.14
N ALA A 315 21.82 9.08 -10.55
CA ALA A 315 22.39 8.30 -11.65
C ALA A 315 22.47 6.80 -11.32
N GLU A 316 22.64 6.42 -10.05
CA GLU A 316 22.71 5.02 -9.64
C GLU A 316 21.37 4.29 -9.79
N PHE A 317 20.26 5.02 -9.72
CA PHE A 317 18.91 4.49 -9.89
C PHE A 317 18.40 4.58 -11.34
N SER A 318 19.19 5.09 -12.28
CA SER A 318 18.78 5.27 -13.67
C SER A 318 18.87 3.96 -14.46
N ILE A 319 17.82 3.62 -15.20
CA ILE A 319 17.80 2.48 -16.13
C ILE A 319 18.77 2.71 -17.30
N ILE A 320 18.92 3.97 -17.72
CA ILE A 320 19.87 4.39 -18.75
C ILE A 320 21.13 4.87 -18.05
N ARG A 321 22.23 4.13 -18.22
CA ARG A 321 23.54 4.54 -17.70
C ARG A 321 24.04 5.74 -18.52
N ALA A 322 24.55 6.75 -17.82
CA ALA A 322 25.14 7.92 -18.45
C ALA A 322 26.58 7.67 -18.93
N ASP A 323 27.01 6.41 -19.10
CA ASP A 323 28.36 6.13 -19.55
C ASP A 323 28.48 6.45 -21.04
N SER A 324 29.57 7.12 -21.38
CA SER A 324 29.90 7.37 -22.78
C SER A 324 30.41 6.04 -23.33
N GLY A 325 29.56 5.26 -24.00
CA GLY A 325 29.81 3.90 -24.49
C GLY A 325 31.02 3.71 -25.45
N ASN A 326 31.91 4.70 -25.53
CA ASN A 326 33.11 4.76 -26.35
C ASN A 326 34.41 4.58 -25.53
N GLY A 327 34.33 4.18 -24.25
CA GLY A 327 35.50 3.89 -23.40
C GLY A 327 36.25 5.11 -22.84
N ASN A 328 35.74 6.33 -23.05
CA ASN A 328 36.32 7.55 -22.46
C ASN A 328 35.53 7.95 -21.20
N PHE A 329 36.21 8.01 -20.04
CA PHE A 329 35.58 8.43 -18.78
C PHE A 329 35.58 9.95 -18.65
N VAL A 330 34.41 10.55 -18.50
CA VAL A 330 34.23 11.98 -18.19
C VAL A 330 33.67 12.11 -16.78
N LYS A 331 34.36 12.83 -15.90
CA LYS A 331 33.88 13.12 -14.55
C LYS A 331 32.71 14.12 -14.62
N VAL A 332 31.49 13.61 -14.49
CA VAL A 332 30.27 14.43 -14.46
C VAL A 332 29.89 14.71 -13.01
N ALA A 333 29.59 15.96 -12.69
CA ALA A 333 29.12 16.35 -11.36
C ALA A 333 27.76 15.72 -11.06
N GLN A 334 27.73 14.82 -10.07
CA GLN A 334 26.50 14.20 -9.61
C GLN A 334 25.82 15.07 -8.55
N ARG A 335 24.53 14.80 -8.32
CA ARG A 335 23.74 15.46 -7.28
C ARG A 335 23.20 14.46 -6.26
N ILE A 336 23.21 14.86 -5.01
CA ILE A 336 22.63 14.13 -3.88
C ILE A 336 21.39 14.88 -3.42
N ALA A 337 20.27 14.16 -3.34
CA ALA A 337 19.02 14.72 -2.88
C ALA A 337 19.02 14.82 -1.35
N VAL A 338 18.68 16.00 -0.84
CA VAL A 338 18.57 16.31 0.59
C VAL A 338 17.10 16.62 0.88
N LYS A 339 16.49 15.86 1.78
CA LYS A 339 15.10 16.05 2.21
C LYS A 339 15.07 17.07 3.34
N ILE A 340 14.41 18.19 3.10
CA ILE A 340 14.24 19.28 4.07
C ILE A 340 12.78 19.31 4.52
N GLU A 341 12.56 19.18 5.83
CA GLU A 341 11.23 19.29 6.45
C GLU A 341 10.98 20.74 6.85
N LEU A 342 9.79 21.24 6.55
CA LEU A 342 9.38 22.62 6.82
C LEU A 342 8.96 22.77 8.29
N ASP A 343 9.36 23.85 8.94
CA ASP A 343 8.92 24.15 10.31
C ASP A 343 7.41 24.48 10.32
N ALA A 344 6.69 23.99 11.32
CA ALA A 344 5.25 24.19 11.45
C ALA A 344 4.89 25.64 11.82
N GLY A 345 3.68 26.07 11.45
CA GLY A 345 3.09 27.35 11.88
C GLY A 345 3.60 28.61 11.15
N GLN A 346 4.35 28.46 10.06
CA GLN A 346 4.77 29.60 9.25
C GLN A 346 3.63 30.09 8.34
N PRO A 347 3.47 31.41 8.14
CA PRO A 347 2.44 31.96 7.27
C PRO A 347 2.62 31.48 5.82
N ASP A 348 1.52 31.29 5.11
CA ASP A 348 1.49 30.90 3.68
C ASP A 348 2.09 29.53 3.34
N VAL A 349 2.48 28.71 4.33
CA VAL A 349 2.90 27.32 4.09
C VAL A 349 1.81 26.53 3.36
N GLU A 350 0.53 26.85 3.61
CA GLU A 350 -0.63 26.24 2.95
C GLU A 350 -0.65 26.43 1.43
N ARG A 351 0.01 27.47 0.93
CA ARG A 351 0.09 27.78 -0.50
C ARG A 351 1.22 27.04 -1.21
N LEU A 352 2.09 26.35 -0.47
CA LEU A 352 3.10 25.48 -1.05
C LEU A 352 2.43 24.22 -1.61
N LEU A 353 2.57 24.05 -2.91
CA LEU A 353 2.04 22.91 -3.65
C LEU A 353 3.19 22.04 -4.16
N PRO A 354 3.05 20.70 -4.15
CA PRO A 354 4.00 19.81 -4.78
C PRO A 354 4.26 20.19 -6.25
N GLY A 355 5.53 20.19 -6.64
CA GLY A 355 5.96 20.58 -7.99
C GLY A 355 6.48 22.00 -8.12
N MET A 356 6.26 22.88 -7.13
CA MET A 356 6.85 24.22 -7.12
C MET A 356 8.38 24.15 -7.05
N SER A 357 9.06 24.89 -7.93
CA SER A 357 10.50 25.12 -7.86
C SER A 357 10.85 26.04 -6.71
N VAL A 358 11.93 25.72 -6.00
CA VAL A 358 12.44 26.50 -4.88
C VAL A 358 13.95 26.56 -4.92
N GLU A 359 14.52 27.60 -4.32
CA GLU A 359 15.93 27.67 -3.99
C GLU A 359 16.08 27.26 -2.52
N ALA A 360 17.03 26.37 -2.22
CA ALA A 360 17.28 25.89 -0.86
C ALA A 360 18.71 26.23 -0.44
N GLU A 361 18.85 26.84 0.72
CA GLU A 361 20.11 27.17 1.38
C GLU A 361 20.20 26.40 2.71
N VAL A 362 21.31 25.71 2.95
CA VAL A 362 21.58 24.95 4.20
C VAL A 362 22.74 25.60 4.92
N ASP A 363 22.58 25.86 6.21
CA ASP A 363 23.65 26.33 7.09
C ASP A 363 24.48 25.13 7.57
N THR A 364 25.75 25.09 7.15
CA THR A 364 26.69 23.99 7.43
C THR A 364 27.57 24.22 8.65
N ARG A 365 27.24 25.22 9.49
CA ARG A 365 27.92 25.48 10.77
C ARG A 365 27.74 24.38 11.82
#